data_AF-A0A7C6M5J5-F1
#
_entry.id   AF-A0A7C6M5J5-F1
#
_cell.length_a   1.000
_cell.length_b   1.000
_cell.length_c   1.000
_cell.angle_alpha   90.00
_cell.angle_beta   90.00
_cell.angle_gamma   90.00
#
_symmetry.space_group_name_H-M   'P 1'
#
loop_
_entity.id
_entity.type
_entity.pdbx_description
1 polymer ?
#
loop_
_entity_poly.entity_id
_entity_poly.type
_entity_poly.pdbx_seq_one_letter_code
_entity_poly.pdbx_strand_id
1 'polypeptide(L)'
;MNACTEYVETENNLVEWVNPLMGTQSKHSFSNGNVYPAIAVPWGMNFWTPQTGRMGNGWIYSYEADKINGFKQTHQPSPWIGDYGQFAIMPVTGEPTYNERERASWFSHKSEVSKPHYYSVYLADHDVVTEITPTERAAMFRFTFPENDSSFVVIDALNDSSYVKVIPEEKKVIGYSTKNRGGVPENFKNYFVVIFDKPFTYSAVFNEQGLDATQSEVNSEHTGAVIGFKTKRGDKIHASVASSFISHEQAEINLRELNGDGFDEVKEKAKAAWNEVLSAITVEGGTDDQMRTFYSCLYRSLLFPRRLHEIDAQGNVIHYSPYNGQVLPGYMFTDTGFWDTFRSLFPLLNLVYPSMNAQMQEGLVNTYLESGFLPEWASPGHRDCMVGNNSASVVADAYLKGVDQHDIETIWEAVVHGTQNVHPQSRSTGRLGHEYYNSMGYIPYNVGINENAARTLEYAYNDWCIYRLAKKLNRPDSEVDLYAQRSQNYRNLFDKETGLMRGRNEDGTFQTPFNPFKWGDAFTEGNSWHYTWSVFHDVQGLIDLMGGQETFNSMLDSVFILPPIFDESYYGGVIHEIREMQVMNMGNY
;
A
#
# COMPACT_ATOMS: atom_id res chain seq x y z
N MET A 1 -42.44 -34.04 -5.14
CA MET A 1 -41.30 -33.45 -4.42
C MET A 1 -40.54 -32.59 -5.42
N ASN A 2 -40.92 -31.33 -5.55
CA ASN A 2 -40.17 -30.34 -6.32
C ASN A 2 -39.21 -29.68 -5.35
N ALA A 3 -37.91 -29.90 -5.54
CA ALA A 3 -36.89 -29.14 -4.85
C ALA A 3 -36.82 -27.74 -5.49
N CYS A 4 -37.16 -26.73 -4.70
CA CYS A 4 -36.87 -25.33 -4.99
C CYS A 4 -35.35 -25.18 -5.00
N THR A 5 -34.75 -25.07 -6.19
CA THR A 5 -33.52 -24.30 -6.36
C THR A 5 -33.91 -22.84 -6.35
N GLU A 6 -33.78 -22.19 -5.19
CA GLU A 6 -33.68 -20.73 -5.15
C GLU A 6 -32.44 -20.35 -5.95
N TYR A 7 -32.64 -19.72 -7.10
CA TYR A 7 -31.63 -18.88 -7.70
C TYR A 7 -31.41 -17.72 -6.73
N VAL A 8 -30.41 -17.82 -5.87
CA VAL A 8 -29.90 -16.66 -5.15
C VAL A 8 -29.42 -15.69 -6.23
N GLU A 9 -29.87 -14.43 -6.19
CA GLU A 9 -29.38 -13.33 -7.02
C GLU A 9 -27.88 -13.11 -6.75
N THR A 10 -27.01 -13.95 -7.30
CA THR A 10 -25.56 -13.93 -7.07
C THR A 10 -24.85 -12.87 -7.90
N GLU A 11 -25.49 -12.28 -8.90
CA GLU A 11 -24.89 -11.21 -9.72
C GLU A 11 -24.70 -9.89 -8.94
N ASN A 12 -25.48 -9.64 -7.88
CA ASN A 12 -25.49 -8.34 -7.17
C ASN A 12 -24.68 -8.31 -5.87
N ASN A 13 -23.97 -9.38 -5.48
CA ASN A 13 -23.25 -9.41 -4.20
C ASN A 13 -21.86 -10.06 -4.23
N LEU A 14 -21.06 -9.68 -5.24
CA LEU A 14 -19.70 -10.19 -5.47
C LEU A 14 -18.75 -9.98 -4.29
N VAL A 15 -18.97 -8.92 -3.50
CA VAL A 15 -18.17 -8.63 -2.29
C VAL A 15 -18.25 -9.74 -1.23
N GLU A 16 -19.26 -10.62 -1.27
CA GLU A 16 -19.35 -11.74 -0.33
C GLU A 16 -18.29 -12.81 -0.56
N TRP A 17 -17.75 -12.92 -1.78
CA TRP A 17 -16.65 -13.80 -2.12
C TRP A 17 -15.31 -13.32 -1.56
N VAL A 18 -15.21 -12.04 -1.19
CA VAL A 18 -13.97 -11.44 -0.71
C VAL A 18 -13.65 -11.92 0.70
N ASN A 19 -12.41 -12.38 0.89
CA ASN A 19 -11.82 -12.72 2.17
C ASN A 19 -10.68 -11.73 2.50
N PRO A 20 -10.92 -10.69 3.30
CA PRO A 20 -9.85 -9.78 3.75
C PRO A 20 -8.79 -10.43 4.64
N LEU A 21 -9.02 -11.65 5.15
CA LEU A 21 -8.03 -12.41 5.92
C LEU A 21 -7.09 -13.24 5.03
N MET A 22 -7.32 -13.33 3.72
CA MET A 22 -6.43 -14.05 2.80
C MET A 22 -5.04 -13.40 2.80
N GLY A 23 -4.06 -14.10 3.38
CA GLY A 23 -2.67 -13.67 3.52
C GLY A 23 -2.28 -13.08 4.89
N THR A 24 -3.21 -12.96 5.85
CA THR A 24 -2.92 -12.42 7.20
C THR A 24 -2.26 -13.42 8.13
N GLN A 25 -2.25 -14.71 7.79
CA GLN A 25 -1.44 -15.73 8.46
C GLN A 25 -0.01 -15.71 7.92
N SER A 26 0.66 -14.58 8.11
CA SER A 26 2.04 -14.36 7.69
C SER A 26 2.92 -13.97 8.87
N LYS A 27 4.22 -14.16 8.72
CA LYS A 27 5.24 -13.76 9.70
C LYS A 27 6.45 -13.20 8.98
N HIS A 28 7.31 -12.46 9.70
CA HIS A 28 8.54 -11.90 9.13
C HIS A 28 9.40 -12.93 8.40
N SER A 29 9.49 -14.17 8.90
CA SER A 29 10.32 -15.21 8.30
C SER A 29 9.64 -15.97 7.14
N PHE A 30 8.36 -15.72 6.88
CA PHE A 30 7.58 -16.42 5.87
C PHE A 30 6.27 -15.68 5.55
N SER A 31 6.18 -15.13 4.34
CA SER A 31 4.98 -14.48 3.83
C SER A 31 4.02 -15.50 3.21
N ASN A 32 2.74 -15.40 3.58
CA ASN A 32 1.63 -15.92 2.78
C ASN A 32 0.85 -14.77 2.11
N GLY A 33 1.46 -13.58 2.06
CA GLY A 33 0.86 -12.35 1.51
C GLY A 33 1.19 -11.10 2.33
N ASN A 34 1.54 -11.21 3.61
CA ASN A 34 1.92 -10.09 4.48
C ASN A 34 0.91 -8.92 4.48
N VAL A 35 -0.39 -9.27 4.47
CA VAL A 35 -1.49 -8.29 4.46
C VAL A 35 -2.13 -8.14 5.84
N TYR A 36 -2.98 -7.11 5.98
CA TYR A 36 -3.94 -6.95 7.06
C TYR A 36 -5.38 -6.85 6.49
N PRO A 37 -6.43 -7.12 7.28
CA PRO A 37 -7.80 -6.98 6.81
C PRO A 37 -8.17 -5.50 6.71
N ALA A 38 -8.03 -4.93 5.51
CA ALA A 38 -8.32 -3.51 5.26
C ALA A 38 -9.83 -3.29 5.10
N ILE A 39 -10.42 -2.66 6.11
CA ILE A 39 -11.82 -2.27 6.14
C ILE A 39 -11.87 -0.88 5.54
N ALA A 40 -12.26 -0.81 4.27
CA ALA A 40 -12.16 0.37 3.44
C ALA A 40 -13.18 0.31 2.30
N VAL A 41 -13.39 1.44 1.62
CA VAL A 41 -13.97 1.47 0.27
C VAL A 41 -12.84 1.42 -0.79
N PRO A 42 -13.14 1.14 -2.07
CA PRO A 42 -12.11 1.11 -3.13
C PRO A 42 -11.28 2.40 -3.17
N TRP A 43 -9.95 2.26 -3.11
CA TRP A 43 -8.96 3.34 -3.03
C TRP A 43 -9.25 4.40 -1.95
N GLY A 44 -9.89 4.02 -0.84
CA GLY A 44 -10.20 4.92 0.28
C GLY A 44 -8.94 5.57 0.86
N MET A 45 -9.04 6.85 1.25
CA MET A 45 -7.94 7.57 1.87
C MET A 45 -7.55 6.97 3.22
N ASN A 46 -8.54 6.60 4.04
CA ASN A 46 -8.30 6.08 5.39
C ASN A 46 -8.75 4.62 5.49
N PHE A 47 -7.83 3.69 5.70
CA PHE A 47 -8.20 2.29 5.98
C PHE A 47 -8.35 2.06 7.47
N TRP A 48 -9.23 1.14 7.83
CA TRP A 48 -9.38 0.66 9.20
C TRP A 48 -8.98 -0.80 9.31
N THR A 49 -8.40 -1.21 10.44
CA THR A 49 -8.07 -2.61 10.72
C THR A 49 -8.11 -2.90 12.22
N PRO A 50 -8.52 -4.10 12.67
CA PRO A 50 -8.13 -4.59 13.98
C PRO A 50 -6.60 -4.62 14.10
N GLN A 51 -6.09 -4.28 15.28
CA GLN A 51 -4.66 -4.29 15.59
C GLN A 51 -4.39 -5.37 16.65
N THR A 52 -3.53 -6.33 16.30
CA THR A 52 -3.02 -7.36 17.21
C THR A 52 -1.53 -7.16 17.50
N GLY A 53 -0.79 -6.62 16.54
CA GLY A 53 0.59 -6.17 16.70
C GLY A 53 0.71 -4.96 17.62
N ARG A 54 1.86 -4.78 18.25
CA ARG A 54 2.14 -3.58 19.08
C ARG A 54 2.29 -2.33 18.24
N MET A 55 2.13 -1.17 18.87
CA MET A 55 2.40 0.12 18.24
C MET A 55 3.77 0.11 17.51
N GLY A 56 3.76 0.51 16.24
CA GLY A 56 4.96 0.58 15.39
C GLY A 56 5.41 -0.73 14.74
N ASN A 57 4.80 -1.88 15.07
CA ASN A 57 5.07 -3.13 14.37
C ASN A 57 4.41 -3.14 12.98
N GLY A 58 5.16 -3.50 11.94
CA GLY A 58 4.66 -3.64 10.57
C GLY A 58 3.63 -4.76 10.42
N TRP A 59 3.68 -5.82 11.23
CA TRP A 59 2.61 -6.82 11.30
C TRP A 59 1.49 -6.30 12.20
N ILE A 60 0.72 -5.34 11.69
CA ILE A 60 -0.40 -4.69 12.40
C ILE A 60 -1.41 -5.73 12.88
N TYR A 61 -1.70 -6.72 12.03
CA TYR A 61 -2.57 -7.85 12.32
C TYR A 61 -1.85 -9.15 11.94
N SER A 62 -2.10 -10.21 12.71
CA SER A 62 -1.66 -11.57 12.39
C SER A 62 -2.76 -12.54 12.81
N TYR A 63 -3.11 -13.47 11.91
CA TYR A 63 -4.18 -14.44 12.16
C TYR A 63 -3.93 -15.28 13.41
N GLU A 64 -2.68 -15.63 13.72
CA GLU A 64 -2.36 -16.44 14.90
C GLU A 64 -2.36 -15.67 16.22
N ALA A 65 -2.64 -14.37 16.20
CA ALA A 65 -2.64 -13.56 17.41
C ALA A 65 -3.94 -13.74 18.20
N ASP A 66 -3.78 -13.85 19.52
CA ASP A 66 -4.89 -14.13 20.44
C ASP A 66 -5.64 -12.88 20.90
N LYS A 67 -5.05 -11.70 20.74
CA LYS A 67 -5.55 -10.45 21.33
C LYS A 67 -5.60 -9.29 20.35
N ILE A 68 -6.67 -8.51 20.45
CA ILE A 68 -6.80 -7.19 19.81
C ILE A 68 -6.51 -6.12 20.85
N ASN A 69 -5.66 -5.15 20.51
CA ASN A 69 -5.27 -4.03 21.37
C ASN A 69 -5.80 -2.66 20.88
N GLY A 70 -6.49 -2.64 19.74
CA GLY A 70 -7.19 -1.48 19.21
C GLY A 70 -7.75 -1.71 17.81
N PHE A 71 -8.53 -0.75 17.34
CA PHE A 71 -9.00 -0.64 15.97
C PHE A 71 -8.38 0.62 15.38
N LYS A 72 -7.54 0.43 14.38
CA LYS A 72 -6.55 1.41 13.94
C LYS A 72 -6.93 1.99 12.60
N GLN A 73 -6.86 3.32 12.47
CA GLN A 73 -6.74 3.97 11.17
C GLN A 73 -5.31 3.81 10.68
N THR A 74 -5.13 3.29 9.46
CA THR A 74 -3.82 2.93 8.89
C THR A 74 -3.71 3.33 7.44
N HIS A 75 -2.49 3.63 7.01
CA HIS A 75 -2.15 3.89 5.63
C HIS A 75 -1.13 2.90 5.05
N GLN A 76 -0.57 2.02 5.90
CA GLN A 76 0.51 1.10 5.60
C GLN A 76 0.31 0.30 4.29
N PRO A 77 1.19 0.41 3.28
CA PRO A 77 1.14 -0.44 2.10
C PRO A 77 1.73 -1.84 2.32
N SER A 78 2.73 -1.97 3.20
CA SER A 78 3.37 -3.24 3.54
C SER A 78 4.02 -3.18 4.93
N PRO A 79 4.26 -4.33 5.61
CA PRO A 79 4.95 -4.34 6.90
C PRO A 79 6.37 -3.76 6.83
N TRP A 80 7.00 -3.80 5.65
CA TRP A 80 8.37 -3.36 5.42
C TRP A 80 8.47 -1.83 5.29
N ILE A 81 7.52 -1.22 4.58
CA ILE A 81 7.43 0.24 4.43
C ILE A 81 6.97 0.89 5.74
N GLY A 82 6.10 0.18 6.48
CA GLY A 82 5.48 0.63 7.71
C GLY A 82 4.41 1.71 7.47
N ASP A 83 3.98 2.36 8.55
CA ASP A 83 2.74 3.13 8.57
C ASP A 83 2.96 4.62 8.90
N TYR A 84 1.97 5.45 8.58
CA TYR A 84 1.94 6.88 8.87
C TYR A 84 0.51 7.37 9.15
N GLY A 85 0.34 8.52 9.81
CA GLY A 85 -0.98 9.14 10.01
C GLY A 85 -1.97 8.24 10.77
N GLN A 86 -1.46 7.56 11.78
CA GLN A 86 -2.12 6.42 12.43
C GLN A 86 -2.57 6.77 13.85
N PHE A 87 -3.78 6.34 14.20
CA PHE A 87 -4.30 6.38 15.58
C PHE A 87 -5.24 5.18 15.79
N ALA A 88 -5.54 4.86 17.04
CA ALA A 88 -6.37 3.71 17.38
C ALA A 88 -7.50 4.04 18.35
N ILE A 89 -8.59 3.27 18.26
CA ILE A 89 -9.75 3.33 19.15
C ILE A 89 -9.96 1.95 19.77
N MET A 90 -10.21 1.87 21.07
CA MET A 90 -10.45 0.60 21.77
C MET A 90 -11.53 0.75 22.85
N PRO A 91 -12.66 0.04 22.76
CA PRO A 91 -13.61 -0.04 23.86
C PRO A 91 -13.10 -0.98 24.96
N VAL A 92 -13.29 -0.58 26.21
CA VAL A 92 -12.91 -1.37 27.40
C VAL A 92 -13.97 -1.24 28.48
N THR A 93 -13.94 -2.14 29.47
CA THR A 93 -14.84 -2.08 30.63
C THR A 93 -14.06 -2.25 31.93
N GLY A 94 -14.66 -1.83 33.06
CA GLY A 94 -14.04 -1.95 34.38
C GLY A 94 -13.18 -0.74 34.71
N GLU A 95 -11.88 -0.81 34.44
CA GLU A 95 -10.93 0.28 34.71
C GLU A 95 -10.62 1.10 33.43
N PRO A 96 -10.38 2.43 33.54
CA PRO A 96 -10.04 3.28 32.40
C PRO A 96 -8.59 3.03 31.95
N THR A 97 -8.27 1.84 31.45
CA THR A 97 -6.89 1.44 31.14
C THR A 97 -6.42 1.95 29.78
N TYR A 98 -5.37 2.78 29.77
CA TYR A 98 -4.76 3.28 28.53
C TYR A 98 -3.72 2.34 27.92
N ASN A 99 -2.92 1.67 28.75
CA ASN A 99 -1.77 0.87 28.31
C ASN A 99 -2.16 -0.18 27.27
N GLU A 100 -1.46 -0.22 26.12
CA GLU A 100 -1.81 -1.09 24.99
C GLU A 100 -1.90 -2.58 25.35
N ARG A 101 -1.09 -3.08 26.30
CA ARG A 101 -1.08 -4.49 26.68
C ARG A 101 -2.18 -4.83 27.66
N GLU A 102 -2.45 -3.91 28.57
CA GLU A 102 -3.44 -4.11 29.63
C GLU A 102 -4.86 -3.93 29.08
N ARG A 103 -5.08 -3.03 28.11
CA ARG A 103 -6.38 -2.85 27.44
C ARG A 103 -6.73 -3.96 26.45
N ALA A 104 -5.75 -4.77 26.04
CA ALA A 104 -5.91 -5.77 24.99
C ALA A 104 -6.84 -6.92 25.41
N SER A 105 -7.72 -7.32 24.50
CA SER A 105 -8.76 -8.31 24.75
C SER A 105 -8.56 -9.57 23.94
N TRP A 106 -8.77 -10.74 24.56
CA TRP A 106 -8.90 -12.00 23.84
C TRP A 106 -10.05 -11.97 22.82
N PHE A 107 -9.84 -12.55 21.65
CA PHE A 107 -10.89 -12.77 20.65
C PHE A 107 -10.73 -14.14 19.97
N SER A 108 -11.67 -14.50 19.10
CA SER A 108 -11.57 -15.67 18.24
C SER A 108 -12.12 -15.36 16.85
N HIS A 109 -11.50 -15.93 15.81
CA HIS A 109 -12.04 -15.85 14.45
C HIS A 109 -13.45 -16.46 14.31
N LYS A 110 -13.88 -17.32 15.25
CA LYS A 110 -15.25 -17.87 15.28
C LYS A 110 -16.31 -16.81 15.60
N SER A 111 -15.89 -15.71 16.23
CA SER A 111 -16.72 -14.55 16.56
C SER A 111 -16.19 -13.28 15.90
N GLU A 112 -15.53 -13.44 14.75
CA GLU A 112 -15.04 -12.35 13.91
C GLU A 112 -15.73 -12.44 12.54
N VAL A 113 -16.20 -11.30 12.06
CA VAL A 113 -16.67 -11.12 10.69
C VAL A 113 -15.76 -10.09 10.04
N SER A 114 -15.05 -10.49 8.99
CA SER A 114 -14.16 -9.62 8.24
C SER A 114 -14.66 -9.52 6.80
N LYS A 115 -15.15 -8.34 6.42
CA LYS A 115 -15.57 -7.99 5.06
C LYS A 115 -14.95 -6.64 4.68
N PRO A 116 -14.74 -6.34 3.39
CA PRO A 116 -14.18 -5.06 2.95
C PRO A 116 -14.94 -3.84 3.50
N HIS A 117 -16.27 -3.93 3.52
CA HIS A 117 -17.18 -2.86 3.91
C HIS A 117 -17.62 -2.93 5.38
N TYR A 118 -17.28 -4.00 6.11
CA TYR A 118 -17.80 -4.23 7.45
C TYR A 118 -16.90 -5.17 8.25
N TYR A 119 -16.60 -4.78 9.49
CA TYR A 119 -15.91 -5.62 10.44
C TYR A 119 -16.72 -5.76 11.71
N SER A 120 -16.71 -6.95 12.33
CA SER A 120 -17.27 -7.18 13.66
C SER A 120 -16.41 -8.17 14.43
N VAL A 121 -16.20 -7.90 15.72
CA VAL A 121 -15.54 -8.85 16.62
C VAL A 121 -16.08 -8.73 18.04
N TYR A 122 -16.13 -9.87 18.72
CA TYR A 122 -16.38 -9.93 20.16
C TYR A 122 -15.06 -9.91 20.95
N LEU A 123 -14.95 -8.95 21.88
CA LEU A 123 -13.81 -8.75 22.77
C LEU A 123 -14.10 -9.41 24.13
N ALA A 124 -13.55 -10.60 24.35
CA ALA A 124 -13.95 -11.48 25.44
C ALA A 124 -13.62 -10.95 26.84
N ASP A 125 -12.49 -10.24 26.99
CA ASP A 125 -12.09 -9.68 28.29
C ASP A 125 -12.98 -8.49 28.70
N HIS A 126 -13.73 -7.89 27.76
CA HIS A 126 -14.56 -6.71 28.00
C HIS A 126 -16.07 -6.96 27.84
N ASP A 127 -16.48 -8.13 27.34
CA ASP A 127 -17.88 -8.43 26.95
C ASP A 127 -18.46 -7.36 26.00
N VAL A 128 -17.65 -6.89 25.04
CA VAL A 128 -18.03 -5.86 24.06
C VAL A 128 -17.99 -6.43 22.65
N VAL A 129 -19.04 -6.18 21.87
CA VAL A 129 -18.99 -6.36 20.40
C VAL A 129 -18.65 -5.02 19.77
N THR A 130 -17.59 -4.99 18.96
CA THR A 130 -17.20 -3.82 18.17
C THR A 130 -17.49 -4.07 16.71
N GLU A 131 -18.09 -3.08 16.05
CA GLU A 131 -18.36 -3.10 14.62
C GLU A 131 -17.85 -1.82 13.94
N ILE A 132 -17.40 -1.93 12.69
CA ILE A 132 -16.84 -0.82 11.90
C ILE A 132 -17.42 -0.86 10.49
N THR A 133 -17.84 0.30 9.97
CA THR A 133 -18.12 0.50 8.55
C THR A 133 -17.45 1.78 8.05
N PRO A 134 -16.70 1.75 6.94
CA PRO A 134 -15.93 2.88 6.45
C PRO A 134 -16.68 3.68 5.37
N THR A 135 -16.25 4.91 5.14
CA THR A 135 -16.38 5.65 3.88
C THR A 135 -14.99 5.85 3.28
N GLU A 136 -14.78 6.86 2.43
CA GLU A 136 -13.47 7.14 1.84
C GLU A 136 -12.50 7.74 2.87
N ARG A 137 -12.97 8.63 3.74
CA ARG A 137 -12.18 9.37 4.74
C ARG A 137 -12.74 9.27 6.16
N ALA A 138 -13.95 8.77 6.32
CA ALA A 138 -14.61 8.58 7.61
C ALA A 138 -14.89 7.09 7.89
N ALA A 139 -15.33 6.80 9.11
CA ALA A 139 -15.91 5.53 9.51
C ALA A 139 -16.91 5.73 10.63
N MET A 140 -17.86 4.80 10.75
CA MET A 140 -18.71 4.70 11.91
C MET A 140 -18.36 3.43 12.69
N PHE A 141 -18.14 3.61 13.98
CA PHE A 141 -18.01 2.53 14.94
C PHE A 141 -19.35 2.32 15.66
N ARG A 142 -19.63 1.06 16.00
CA ARG A 142 -20.73 0.69 16.89
C ARG A 142 -20.21 -0.26 17.96
N PHE A 143 -20.29 0.17 19.21
CA PHE A 143 -19.88 -0.60 20.38
C PHE A 143 -21.12 -1.07 21.12
N THR A 144 -21.32 -2.39 21.21
CA THR A 144 -22.39 -2.98 22.02
C THR A 144 -21.82 -3.39 23.37
N PHE A 145 -22.08 -2.58 24.40
CA PHE A 145 -21.54 -2.77 25.74
C PHE A 145 -22.44 -3.69 26.61
N PRO A 146 -21.86 -4.32 27.65
CA PRO A 146 -22.63 -5.01 28.67
C PRO A 146 -23.27 -4.01 29.65
N GLU A 147 -24.04 -4.53 30.60
CA GLU A 147 -24.45 -3.71 31.74
C GLU A 147 -23.24 -3.42 32.63
N ASN A 148 -22.85 -2.14 32.72
CA ASN A 148 -21.67 -1.71 33.47
C ASN A 148 -21.79 -0.23 33.87
N ASP A 149 -21.36 0.10 35.08
CA ASP A 149 -21.22 1.49 35.54
C ASP A 149 -19.97 2.18 34.96
N SER A 150 -19.01 1.38 34.47
CA SER A 150 -17.70 1.82 33.98
C SER A 150 -17.39 1.19 32.62
N SER A 151 -17.94 1.78 31.56
CA SER A 151 -17.64 1.45 30.16
C SER A 151 -16.86 2.59 29.53
N PHE A 152 -15.78 2.31 28.82
CA PHE A 152 -14.90 3.34 28.26
C PHE A 152 -14.59 3.12 26.78
N VAL A 153 -14.21 4.19 26.11
CA VAL A 153 -13.54 4.16 24.82
C VAL A 153 -12.21 4.90 24.94
N VAL A 154 -11.14 4.19 24.63
CA VAL A 154 -9.77 4.71 24.57
C VAL A 154 -9.49 5.20 23.16
N ILE A 155 -9.00 6.43 23.01
CA ILE A 155 -8.47 6.99 21.77
C ILE A 155 -6.97 7.19 21.97
N ASP A 156 -6.17 6.51 21.18
CA ASP A 156 -4.71 6.49 21.26
C ASP A 156 -4.12 7.17 20.02
N ALA A 157 -3.59 8.39 20.19
CA ALA A 157 -2.99 9.17 19.11
C ALA A 157 -1.57 8.70 18.74
N LEU A 158 -1.10 7.64 19.41
CA LEU A 158 0.24 7.06 19.31
C LEU A 158 1.35 8.03 19.74
N ASN A 159 2.60 7.58 19.65
CA ASN A 159 3.77 8.36 20.04
C ASN A 159 4.35 9.20 18.87
N ASP A 160 5.54 9.76 19.03
CA ASP A 160 6.26 10.64 18.10
C ASP A 160 5.71 12.08 18.04
N SER A 161 5.26 12.61 19.18
CA SER A 161 4.69 13.97 19.38
C SER A 161 3.26 14.15 18.83
N SER A 162 2.28 13.70 19.62
CA SER A 162 0.85 13.73 19.27
C SER A 162 0.05 14.70 20.15
N TYR A 163 -1.21 14.90 19.78
CA TYR A 163 -2.12 15.81 20.47
C TYR A 163 -3.51 15.24 20.60
N VAL A 164 -4.16 15.47 21.74
CA VAL A 164 -5.58 15.16 21.97
C VAL A 164 -6.26 16.25 22.78
N LYS A 165 -7.52 16.53 22.42
CA LYS A 165 -8.45 17.37 23.17
C LYS A 165 -9.83 16.75 23.24
N VAL A 166 -10.39 16.70 24.45
CA VAL A 166 -11.76 16.28 24.73
C VAL A 166 -12.64 17.52 24.85
N ILE A 167 -13.79 17.49 24.17
CA ILE A 167 -14.80 18.56 24.14
C ILE A 167 -16.14 17.94 24.57
N PRO A 168 -16.38 17.79 25.89
CA PRO A 168 -17.53 17.03 26.42
C PRO A 168 -18.89 17.56 25.99
N GLU A 169 -19.04 18.87 25.86
CA GLU A 169 -20.28 19.56 25.44
C GLU A 169 -20.71 19.20 24.02
N GLU A 170 -19.77 18.79 23.18
CA GLU A 170 -20.00 18.33 21.81
C GLU A 170 -19.94 16.81 21.67
N LYS A 171 -19.70 16.08 22.78
CA LYS A 171 -19.44 14.64 22.79
C LYS A 171 -18.31 14.28 21.82
N LYS A 172 -17.27 15.13 21.78
CA LYS A 172 -16.25 15.13 20.74
C LYS A 172 -14.85 14.95 21.33
N VAL A 173 -14.00 14.23 20.62
CA VAL A 173 -12.55 14.20 20.83
C VAL A 173 -11.89 14.58 19.51
N ILE A 174 -10.96 15.52 19.54
CA ILE A 174 -10.11 15.87 18.40
C ILE A 174 -8.66 15.57 18.74
N GLY A 175 -7.82 15.37 17.74
CA GLY A 175 -6.40 15.19 17.96
C GLY A 175 -5.61 15.12 16.66
N TYR A 176 -4.31 14.96 16.76
CA TYR A 176 -3.49 14.62 15.60
C TYR A 176 -2.42 13.59 15.95
N SER A 177 -2.07 12.79 14.96
CA SER A 177 -0.88 11.94 14.98
C SER A 177 0.14 12.40 13.95
N THR A 178 1.41 12.35 14.34
CA THR A 178 2.60 12.66 13.53
C THR A 178 3.39 11.39 13.22
N LYS A 179 3.09 10.26 13.87
CA LYS A 179 3.84 9.01 13.75
C LYS A 179 3.93 8.58 12.28
N ASN A 180 5.15 8.35 11.82
CA ASN A 180 5.45 7.99 10.43
C ASN A 180 6.74 7.15 10.32
N ARG A 181 7.05 6.70 9.10
CA ARG A 181 8.27 5.92 8.77
C ARG A 181 9.14 6.64 7.73
N GLY A 182 9.14 7.96 7.74
CA GLY A 182 9.82 8.81 6.76
C GLY A 182 8.95 9.11 5.53
N GLY A 183 9.52 9.85 4.57
CA GLY A 183 8.79 10.30 3.38
C GLY A 183 7.70 11.33 3.71
N VAL A 184 7.90 12.15 4.74
CA VAL A 184 6.96 13.20 5.12
C VAL A 184 7.68 14.55 5.31
N PRO A 185 7.04 15.69 5.01
CA PRO A 185 7.54 17.02 5.36
C PRO A 185 7.52 17.26 6.88
N GLU A 186 8.30 18.23 7.36
CA GLU A 186 8.40 18.55 8.81
C GLU A 186 7.06 18.90 9.47
N ASN A 187 6.11 19.45 8.70
CA ASN A 187 4.81 19.88 9.22
C ASN A 187 3.74 18.77 9.24
N PHE A 188 4.07 17.54 8.81
CA PHE A 188 3.13 16.42 8.65
C PHE A 188 2.30 16.13 9.91
N LYS A 189 0.98 16.05 9.73
CA LYS A 189 0.01 15.63 10.74
C LYS A 189 -1.17 14.94 10.05
N ASN A 190 -1.73 13.93 10.70
CA ASN A 190 -3.09 13.46 10.42
C ASN A 190 -4.00 13.92 11.57
N TYR A 191 -4.90 14.86 11.26
CA TYR A 191 -5.86 15.45 12.18
C TYR A 191 -7.12 14.60 12.21
N PHE A 192 -7.52 14.11 13.39
CA PHE A 192 -8.72 13.31 13.55
C PHE A 192 -9.79 13.99 14.41
N VAL A 193 -11.04 13.59 14.17
CA VAL A 193 -12.22 13.96 14.96
C VAL A 193 -13.06 12.71 15.21
N VAL A 194 -13.51 12.55 16.45
CA VAL A 194 -14.35 11.44 16.92
C VAL A 194 -15.56 12.05 17.64
N ILE A 195 -16.78 11.78 17.16
CA ILE A 195 -18.04 12.28 17.73
C ILE A 195 -18.88 11.10 18.22
N PHE A 196 -19.31 11.14 19.48
CA PHE A 196 -20.13 10.10 20.08
C PHE A 196 -21.62 10.50 20.13
N ASP A 197 -22.49 9.51 20.04
CA ASP A 197 -23.93 9.72 20.19
C ASP A 197 -24.38 9.81 21.66
N LYS A 198 -23.58 9.29 22.60
CA LYS A 198 -23.84 9.28 24.04
C LYS A 198 -23.03 10.34 24.81
N PRO A 199 -23.60 11.07 25.79
CA PRO A 199 -22.87 11.99 26.64
C PRO A 199 -21.81 11.31 27.52
N PHE A 200 -20.67 11.99 27.73
CA PHE A 200 -19.59 11.50 28.58
C PHE A 200 -19.96 11.63 30.06
N THR A 201 -19.77 10.56 30.84
CA THR A 201 -19.82 10.58 32.31
C THR A 201 -18.43 10.63 32.94
N TYR A 202 -17.40 10.41 32.13
CA TYR A 202 -15.99 10.48 32.50
C TYR A 202 -15.18 10.93 31.28
N SER A 203 -14.12 11.70 31.51
CA SER A 203 -13.13 12.04 30.50
C SER A 203 -11.78 12.25 31.17
N ALA A 204 -10.74 11.67 30.60
CA ALA A 204 -9.35 11.95 30.96
C ALA A 204 -8.49 12.01 29.71
N VAL A 205 -7.43 12.81 29.76
CA VAL A 205 -6.36 12.79 28.77
C VAL A 205 -5.19 11.98 29.30
N PHE A 206 -4.40 11.39 28.40
CA PHE A 206 -3.22 10.60 28.73
C PHE A 206 -1.97 11.30 28.21
N ASN A 207 -0.90 11.25 29.01
CA ASN A 207 0.47 11.45 28.57
C ASN A 207 1.43 10.50 29.33
N GLU A 208 2.74 10.73 29.25
CA GLU A 208 3.75 9.88 29.87
C GLU A 208 3.69 9.87 31.41
N GLN A 209 2.98 10.83 32.02
CA GLN A 209 2.72 10.85 33.47
C GLN A 209 1.49 10.03 33.88
N GLY A 210 0.70 9.54 32.92
CA GLY A 210 -0.49 8.73 33.13
C GLY A 210 -1.77 9.45 32.73
N LEU A 211 -2.90 8.97 33.25
CA LEU A 211 -4.21 9.57 33.00
C LEU A 211 -4.47 10.76 33.93
N ASP A 212 -4.91 11.86 33.35
CA ASP A 212 -5.32 13.08 34.06
C ASP A 212 -6.76 13.45 33.70
N ALA A 213 -7.66 13.33 34.67
CA ALA A 213 -9.08 13.69 34.55
C ALA A 213 -9.35 15.18 34.85
N THR A 214 -8.33 15.95 35.25
CA THR A 214 -8.45 17.39 35.54
C THR A 214 -8.14 18.27 34.33
N GLN A 215 -7.54 17.68 33.28
CA GLN A 215 -7.24 18.32 32.01
C GLN A 215 -8.14 17.78 30.90
N SER A 216 -8.40 18.62 29.90
CA SER A 216 -9.18 18.27 28.72
C SER A 216 -8.35 18.27 27.43
N GLU A 217 -7.06 18.62 27.50
CA GLU A 217 -6.20 18.81 26.35
C GLU A 217 -4.75 18.49 26.73
N VAL A 218 -4.03 17.82 25.82
CA VAL A 218 -2.62 17.50 26.04
C VAL A 218 -1.87 17.42 24.71
N ASN A 219 -0.63 17.91 24.72
CA ASN A 219 0.35 17.79 23.65
C ASN A 219 1.63 17.23 24.27
N SER A 220 2.06 16.05 23.85
CA SER A 220 3.21 15.35 24.41
C SER A 220 3.75 14.30 23.44
N GLU A 221 4.79 13.58 23.85
CA GLU A 221 5.42 12.55 23.03
C GLU A 221 4.45 11.39 22.70
N HIS A 222 3.59 10.97 23.63
CA HIS A 222 2.50 10.02 23.42
C HIS A 222 1.24 10.50 24.13
N THR A 223 0.20 10.82 23.36
CA THR A 223 -1.07 11.35 23.89
C THR A 223 -2.26 10.47 23.57
N GLY A 224 -3.31 10.62 24.37
CA GLY A 224 -4.57 9.92 24.18
C GLY A 224 -5.71 10.49 25.02
N ALA A 225 -6.90 9.94 24.85
CA ALA A 225 -8.05 10.20 25.70
C ALA A 225 -8.75 8.90 26.11
N VAL A 226 -9.37 8.92 27.29
CA VAL A 226 -10.29 7.89 27.74
C VAL A 226 -11.61 8.57 28.10
N ILE A 227 -12.66 8.22 27.38
CA ILE A 227 -14.02 8.70 27.66
C ILE A 227 -14.85 7.58 28.25
N GLY A 228 -15.77 7.90 29.16
CA GLY A 228 -16.56 6.90 29.87
C GLY A 228 -18.07 7.14 29.84
N PHE A 229 -18.80 6.04 30.02
CA PHE A 229 -20.24 5.94 29.96
C PHE A 229 -20.75 4.95 31.01
N LYS A 230 -21.99 5.16 31.46
CA LYS A 230 -22.79 4.11 32.08
C LYS A 230 -23.60 3.38 31.02
N THR A 231 -23.56 2.05 30.98
CA THR A 231 -24.23 1.23 29.96
C THR A 231 -25.16 0.20 30.57
N LYS A 232 -26.25 -0.09 29.86
CA LYS A 232 -27.09 -1.27 30.10
C LYS A 232 -26.73 -2.35 29.09
N ARG A 233 -27.11 -3.59 29.39
CA ARG A 233 -26.86 -4.72 28.49
C ARG A 233 -27.48 -4.46 27.11
N GLY A 234 -26.64 -4.45 26.09
CA GLY A 234 -27.06 -4.22 24.70
C GLY A 234 -27.15 -2.74 24.30
N ASP A 235 -26.74 -1.81 25.17
CA ASP A 235 -26.55 -0.41 24.78
C ASP A 235 -25.55 -0.35 23.62
N LYS A 236 -25.97 0.31 22.53
CA LYS A 236 -25.12 0.59 21.37
C LYS A 236 -24.65 2.04 21.46
N ILE A 237 -23.35 2.25 21.52
CA ILE A 237 -22.72 3.56 21.43
C ILE A 237 -22.08 3.67 20.06
N HIS A 238 -22.40 4.73 19.32
CA HIS A 238 -21.78 5.00 18.03
C HIS A 238 -20.69 6.05 18.16
N ALA A 239 -19.60 5.87 17.41
CA ALA A 239 -18.59 6.89 17.21
C ALA A 239 -18.42 7.16 15.72
N SER A 240 -18.74 8.38 15.30
CA SER A 240 -18.46 8.88 13.95
C SER A 240 -17.04 9.44 13.94
N VAL A 241 -16.20 8.92 13.06
CA VAL A 241 -14.76 9.23 13.02
C VAL A 241 -14.37 9.67 11.62
N ALA A 242 -13.58 10.73 11.50
CA ALA A 242 -12.88 11.05 10.27
C ALA A 242 -11.51 11.63 10.57
N SER A 243 -10.64 11.63 9.56
CA SER A 243 -9.38 12.36 9.63
C SER A 243 -9.06 13.10 8.33
N SER A 244 -8.08 13.99 8.40
CA SER A 244 -7.59 14.82 7.30
C SER A 244 -6.08 15.00 7.45
N PHE A 245 -5.37 15.15 6.33
CA PHE A 245 -3.96 15.55 6.33
C PHE A 245 -3.79 17.08 6.27
N ILE A 246 -4.89 17.82 6.16
CA ILE A 246 -4.90 19.28 6.02
C ILE A 246 -5.12 19.98 7.36
N SER A 247 -6.25 19.72 8.03
CA SER A 247 -6.59 20.38 9.30
C SER A 247 -7.73 19.68 10.05
N HIS A 248 -8.00 20.11 11.30
CA HIS A 248 -9.18 19.66 12.04
C HIS A 248 -10.49 20.08 11.35
N GLU A 249 -10.55 21.28 10.78
CA GLU A 249 -11.72 21.78 10.05
C GLU A 249 -12.00 20.93 8.82
N GLN A 250 -10.96 20.53 8.08
CA GLN A 250 -11.12 19.63 6.95
C GLN A 250 -11.54 18.22 7.40
N ALA A 251 -11.05 17.72 8.55
CA ALA A 251 -11.53 16.46 9.11
C ALA A 251 -13.04 16.52 9.48
N GLU A 252 -13.54 17.66 9.96
CA GLU A 252 -14.98 17.87 10.16
C GLU A 252 -15.78 17.96 8.86
N ILE A 253 -15.18 18.45 7.77
CA ILE A 253 -15.79 18.40 6.43
C ILE A 253 -15.87 16.93 5.97
N ASN A 254 -14.81 16.14 6.16
CA ASN A 254 -14.78 14.73 5.78
C ASN A 254 -15.83 13.89 6.55
N LEU A 255 -16.17 14.25 7.80
CA LEU A 255 -17.27 13.61 8.53
C LEU A 255 -18.63 13.70 7.79
N ARG A 256 -18.80 14.68 6.89
CA ARG A 256 -20.03 14.82 6.08
C ARG A 256 -20.21 13.66 5.09
N GLU A 257 -19.18 12.86 4.82
CA GLU A 257 -19.31 11.61 4.05
C GLU A 257 -20.32 10.63 4.68
N LEU A 258 -20.49 10.68 6.01
CA LEU A 258 -21.52 9.91 6.71
C LEU A 258 -22.93 10.44 6.46
N ASN A 259 -23.07 11.68 5.98
CA ASN A 259 -24.33 12.31 5.52
C ASN A 259 -25.52 12.23 6.51
N GLY A 260 -25.25 12.06 7.80
CA GLY A 260 -26.31 11.83 8.81
C GLY A 260 -26.97 10.45 8.73
N ASP A 261 -26.46 9.56 7.89
CA ASP A 261 -26.90 8.17 7.78
C ASP A 261 -26.60 7.39 9.07
N GLY A 262 -27.40 6.35 9.33
CA GLY A 262 -27.13 5.40 10.41
C GLY A 262 -26.06 4.38 10.06
N PHE A 263 -25.55 3.64 11.06
CA PHE A 263 -24.50 2.62 10.87
C PHE A 263 -24.83 1.61 9.75
N ASP A 264 -26.05 1.07 9.75
CA ASP A 264 -26.43 0.04 8.78
C ASP A 264 -26.58 0.61 7.36
N GLU A 265 -26.92 1.90 7.21
CA GLU A 265 -26.98 2.59 5.92
C GLU A 265 -25.57 2.84 5.36
N VAL A 266 -24.63 3.30 6.20
CA VAL A 266 -23.21 3.46 5.81
C VAL A 266 -22.63 2.11 5.39
N LYS A 267 -22.96 1.03 6.12
CA LYS A 267 -22.58 -0.35 5.77
C LYS A 267 -23.06 -0.76 4.39
N GLU A 268 -24.33 -0.56 4.07
CA GLU A 268 -24.87 -0.91 2.75
C GLU A 268 -24.31 -0.03 1.63
N LYS A 269 -24.01 1.25 1.89
CA LYS A 269 -23.33 2.12 0.92
C LYS A 269 -21.90 1.66 0.64
N ALA A 270 -21.13 1.31 1.67
CA ALA A 270 -19.78 0.77 1.51
C ALA A 270 -19.80 -0.58 0.77
N LYS A 271 -20.80 -1.42 1.04
CA LYS A 271 -21.04 -2.68 0.32
C LYS A 271 -21.35 -2.44 -1.16
N ALA A 272 -22.23 -1.49 -1.45
CA ALA A 272 -22.59 -1.11 -2.82
C ALA A 272 -21.37 -0.59 -3.61
N ALA A 273 -20.53 0.24 -2.98
CA ALA A 273 -19.30 0.74 -3.61
C ALA A 273 -18.33 -0.40 -4.02
N TRP A 274 -18.23 -1.47 -3.22
CA TRP A 274 -17.45 -2.65 -3.61
C TRP A 274 -18.10 -3.43 -4.73
N ASN A 275 -19.40 -3.71 -4.65
CA ASN A 275 -20.08 -4.46 -5.71
C ASN A 275 -20.02 -3.72 -7.06
N GLU A 276 -20.12 -2.39 -7.06
CA GLU A 276 -19.95 -1.57 -8.26
C GLU A 276 -18.61 -1.84 -8.95
N VAL A 277 -17.48 -1.69 -8.24
CA VAL A 277 -16.15 -1.89 -8.85
C VAL A 277 -15.86 -3.36 -9.16
N LEU A 278 -16.32 -4.30 -8.33
CA LEU A 278 -16.11 -5.74 -8.56
C LEU A 278 -16.94 -6.24 -9.76
N SER A 279 -18.12 -5.66 -10.01
CA SER A 279 -19.00 -6.05 -11.12
C SER A 279 -18.43 -5.75 -12.50
N ALA A 280 -17.36 -4.93 -12.58
CA ALA A 280 -16.62 -4.71 -13.81
C ALA A 280 -16.03 -6.03 -14.39
N ILE A 281 -15.84 -7.06 -13.55
CA ILE A 281 -15.48 -8.41 -13.99
C ILE A 281 -16.38 -9.44 -13.31
N THR A 282 -17.28 -10.03 -14.10
CA THR A 282 -18.11 -11.17 -13.69
C THR A 282 -17.52 -12.46 -14.24
N VAL A 283 -17.30 -13.45 -13.38
CA VAL A 283 -16.75 -14.76 -13.75
C VAL A 283 -17.73 -15.88 -13.37
N GLU A 284 -17.80 -16.93 -14.20
CA GLU A 284 -18.72 -18.06 -14.04
C GLU A 284 -18.01 -19.40 -14.27
N GLY A 285 -18.61 -20.50 -13.82
CA GLY A 285 -18.14 -21.86 -14.12
C GLY A 285 -16.98 -22.38 -13.26
N GLY A 286 -16.61 -21.66 -12.19
CA GLY A 286 -15.58 -22.06 -11.23
C GLY A 286 -16.13 -22.66 -9.92
N THR A 287 -15.22 -23.17 -9.09
CA THR A 287 -15.48 -23.59 -7.69
C THR A 287 -15.55 -22.40 -6.75
N ASP A 288 -16.21 -22.55 -5.59
CA ASP A 288 -16.27 -21.51 -4.55
C ASP A 288 -14.88 -20.99 -4.16
N ASP A 289 -13.86 -21.86 -4.10
CA ASP A 289 -12.50 -21.45 -3.75
C ASP A 289 -11.87 -20.61 -4.86
N GLN A 290 -12.12 -20.93 -6.13
CA GLN A 290 -11.70 -20.07 -7.25
C GLN A 290 -12.41 -18.71 -7.23
N MET A 291 -13.71 -18.68 -6.92
CA MET A 291 -14.46 -17.42 -6.78
C MET A 291 -13.90 -16.58 -5.64
N ARG A 292 -13.61 -17.19 -4.48
CA ARG A 292 -13.01 -16.52 -3.33
C ARG A 292 -11.62 -16.00 -3.65
N THR A 293 -10.75 -16.80 -4.26
CA THR A 293 -9.41 -16.37 -4.67
C THR A 293 -9.51 -15.21 -5.65
N PHE A 294 -10.32 -15.34 -6.70
CA PHE A 294 -10.46 -14.30 -7.73
C PHE A 294 -10.93 -12.97 -7.14
N TYR A 295 -12.06 -12.95 -6.44
CA TYR A 295 -12.60 -11.70 -5.89
C TYR A 295 -11.78 -11.16 -4.73
N SER A 296 -11.11 -12.01 -3.94
CA SER A 296 -10.16 -11.53 -2.92
C SER A 296 -8.94 -10.86 -3.54
N CYS A 297 -8.38 -11.42 -4.62
CA CYS A 297 -7.30 -10.80 -5.37
C CYS A 297 -7.75 -9.48 -6.02
N LEU A 298 -8.92 -9.46 -6.66
CA LEU A 298 -9.47 -8.24 -7.26
C LEU A 298 -9.69 -7.16 -6.19
N TYR A 299 -10.25 -7.50 -5.03
CA TYR A 299 -10.34 -6.57 -3.90
C TYR A 299 -8.97 -5.96 -3.52
N ARG A 300 -7.91 -6.79 -3.42
CA ARG A 300 -6.55 -6.29 -3.11
C ARG A 300 -6.00 -5.36 -4.19
N SER A 301 -6.32 -5.62 -5.46
CA SER A 301 -5.94 -4.75 -6.59
C SER A 301 -6.68 -3.40 -6.63
N LEU A 302 -7.67 -3.17 -5.76
CA LEU A 302 -8.47 -1.94 -5.74
C LEU A 302 -8.28 -1.16 -4.42
N LEU A 303 -7.21 -1.46 -3.68
CA LEU A 303 -6.83 -0.72 -2.47
C LEU A 303 -5.78 0.35 -2.77
N PHE A 304 -4.77 0.04 -3.58
CA PHE A 304 -3.59 0.88 -3.79
C PHE A 304 -3.40 1.25 -5.28
N PRO A 305 -2.80 2.43 -5.58
CA PRO A 305 -2.47 3.50 -4.64
C PRO A 305 -3.74 4.14 -4.05
N ARG A 306 -3.68 4.56 -2.78
CA ARG A 306 -4.82 5.21 -2.13
C ARG A 306 -4.97 6.64 -2.63
N ARG A 307 -6.19 7.17 -2.56
CA ARG A 307 -6.39 8.62 -2.66
C ARG A 307 -5.71 9.30 -1.47
N LEU A 308 -5.05 10.42 -1.71
CA LEU A 308 -4.49 11.31 -0.69
C LEU A 308 -5.05 12.74 -0.82
N HIS A 309 -6.02 12.93 -1.71
CA HIS A 309 -6.77 14.18 -1.85
C HIS A 309 -8.05 14.15 -1.02
N GLU A 310 -8.59 15.32 -0.77
CA GLU A 310 -9.76 15.63 0.02
C GLU A 310 -10.66 16.60 -0.75
N ILE A 311 -11.91 16.72 -0.30
CA ILE A 311 -12.90 17.60 -0.93
C ILE A 311 -13.13 18.79 0.00
N ASP A 312 -12.86 19.99 -0.46
CA ASP A 312 -13.04 21.21 0.33
C ASP A 312 -14.54 21.54 0.56
N ALA A 313 -14.82 22.57 1.34
CA ALA A 313 -16.20 22.98 1.64
C ALA A 313 -17.01 23.42 0.40
N GLN A 314 -16.34 23.76 -0.71
CA GLN A 314 -16.94 24.17 -1.98
C GLN A 314 -17.12 23.01 -2.96
N GLY A 315 -16.60 21.82 -2.64
CA GLY A 315 -16.64 20.65 -3.50
C GLY A 315 -15.44 20.51 -4.44
N ASN A 316 -14.37 21.28 -4.25
CA ASN A 316 -13.16 21.17 -5.06
C ASN A 316 -12.22 20.11 -4.49
N VAL A 317 -11.44 19.48 -5.38
CA VAL A 317 -10.39 18.55 -5.02
C VAL A 317 -9.15 19.32 -4.57
N ILE A 318 -8.67 19.05 -3.35
CA ILE A 318 -7.44 19.61 -2.77
C ILE A 318 -6.64 18.49 -2.08
N HIS A 319 -5.37 18.69 -1.81
CA HIS A 319 -4.56 17.73 -1.07
C HIS A 319 -3.49 18.41 -0.22
N TYR A 320 -3.10 17.75 0.86
CA TYR A 320 -1.82 18.01 1.51
C TYR A 320 -0.72 17.33 0.70
N SER A 321 0.29 18.10 0.26
CA SER A 321 1.43 17.56 -0.47
C SER A 321 2.37 16.83 0.49
N PRO A 322 2.55 15.50 0.36
CA PRO A 322 3.54 14.79 1.16
C PRO A 322 4.99 15.06 0.68
N TYR A 323 5.16 15.89 -0.34
CA TYR A 323 6.46 16.21 -0.92
C TYR A 323 7.00 17.56 -0.45
N ASN A 324 6.12 18.57 -0.32
CA ASN A 324 6.52 19.93 0.08
C ASN A 324 5.74 20.51 1.28
N GLY A 325 4.73 19.80 1.78
CA GLY A 325 3.97 20.17 2.98
C GLY A 325 2.92 21.26 2.78
N GLN A 326 2.67 21.70 1.54
CA GLN A 326 1.65 22.70 1.22
C GLN A 326 0.28 22.05 0.99
N VAL A 327 -0.78 22.85 1.03
CA VAL A 327 -2.12 22.44 0.60
C VAL A 327 -2.37 23.00 -0.79
N LEU A 328 -2.59 22.13 -1.76
CA LEU A 328 -2.65 22.46 -3.19
C LEU A 328 -3.92 21.89 -3.83
N PRO A 329 -4.41 22.48 -4.93
CA PRO A 329 -5.54 21.93 -5.67
C PRO A 329 -5.15 20.68 -6.46
N GLY A 330 -6.14 19.84 -6.80
CA GLY A 330 -5.98 18.71 -7.72
C GLY A 330 -5.78 17.37 -7.02
N TYR A 331 -5.77 16.30 -7.83
CA TYR A 331 -5.65 14.93 -7.30
C TYR A 331 -4.26 14.64 -6.75
N MET A 332 -4.23 13.75 -5.75
CA MET A 332 -3.00 13.17 -5.21
C MET A 332 -3.29 11.72 -4.80
N PHE A 333 -2.31 10.85 -5.03
CA PHE A 333 -2.34 9.42 -4.70
C PHE A 333 -0.99 8.98 -4.15
N THR A 334 -0.96 7.95 -3.31
CA THR A 334 0.29 7.41 -2.74
C THR A 334 0.14 5.94 -2.30
N ASP A 335 1.13 5.41 -1.60
CA ASP A 335 1.19 4.05 -1.05
C ASP A 335 1.29 2.98 -2.12
N THR A 336 2.20 3.20 -3.07
CA THR A 336 2.53 2.20 -4.09
C THR A 336 4.01 2.24 -4.45
N GLY A 337 4.54 1.06 -4.76
CA GLY A 337 5.82 0.85 -5.42
C GLY A 337 5.62 0.52 -6.88
N PHE A 338 6.15 1.33 -7.78
CA PHE A 338 6.05 1.05 -9.20
C PHE A 338 6.87 -0.15 -9.61
N TRP A 339 7.97 -0.46 -8.92
CA TRP A 339 8.72 -1.72 -9.11
C TRP A 339 7.83 -2.97 -9.06
N ASP A 340 6.82 -2.97 -8.19
CA ASP A 340 5.79 -4.01 -8.11
C ASP A 340 4.68 -3.79 -9.13
N THR A 341 4.07 -2.61 -9.10
CA THR A 341 2.73 -2.37 -9.65
C THR A 341 2.70 -2.05 -11.15
N PHE A 342 3.83 -1.73 -11.78
CA PHE A 342 3.90 -1.51 -13.25
C PHE A 342 3.54 -2.77 -14.05
N ARG A 343 3.78 -3.94 -13.46
CA ARG A 343 3.75 -5.24 -14.14
C ARG A 343 2.34 -5.67 -14.55
N SER A 344 1.37 -5.44 -13.67
CA SER A 344 0.00 -5.90 -13.86
C SER A 344 -1.08 -5.03 -13.22
N LEU A 345 -0.79 -4.35 -12.10
CA LEU A 345 -1.78 -3.52 -11.40
C LEU A 345 -2.18 -2.31 -12.24
N PHE A 346 -1.25 -1.44 -12.61
CA PHE A 346 -1.58 -0.29 -13.47
C PHE A 346 -2.13 -0.73 -14.85
N PRO A 347 -1.61 -1.79 -15.49
CA PRO A 347 -2.26 -2.38 -16.66
C PRO A 347 -3.71 -2.83 -16.47
N LEU A 348 -4.05 -3.41 -15.31
CA LEU A 348 -5.44 -3.77 -14.95
C LEU A 348 -6.30 -2.51 -14.84
N LEU A 349 -5.81 -1.46 -14.20
CA LEU A 349 -6.52 -0.18 -14.11
C LEU A 349 -6.74 0.42 -15.50
N ASN A 350 -5.74 0.39 -16.39
CA ASN A 350 -5.89 0.86 -17.77
C ASN A 350 -6.97 0.11 -18.55
N LEU A 351 -7.14 -1.18 -18.27
CA LEU A 351 -8.11 -2.03 -18.97
C LEU A 351 -9.53 -1.90 -18.39
N VAL A 352 -9.65 -1.91 -17.07
CA VAL A 352 -10.94 -2.12 -16.38
C VAL A 352 -11.41 -0.86 -15.65
N TYR A 353 -10.49 -0.04 -15.14
CA TYR A 353 -10.78 1.16 -14.34
C TYR A 353 -10.06 2.41 -14.88
N PRO A 354 -10.15 2.73 -16.18
CA PRO A 354 -9.32 3.78 -16.79
C PRO A 354 -9.61 5.17 -16.23
N SER A 355 -10.85 5.46 -15.81
CA SER A 355 -11.19 6.73 -15.16
C SER A 355 -10.47 6.94 -13.84
N MET A 356 -10.25 5.87 -13.06
CA MET A 356 -9.48 5.93 -11.83
C MET A 356 -8.00 6.17 -12.13
N ASN A 357 -7.44 5.45 -13.10
CA ASN A 357 -6.03 5.67 -13.44
C ASN A 357 -5.78 7.06 -14.05
N ALA A 358 -6.75 7.65 -14.75
CA ALA A 358 -6.64 9.04 -15.21
C ALA A 358 -6.43 10.02 -14.04
N GLN A 359 -7.15 9.86 -12.92
CA GLN A 359 -6.93 10.66 -11.70
C GLN A 359 -5.56 10.39 -11.09
N MET A 360 -5.10 9.13 -11.12
CA MET A 360 -3.77 8.77 -10.63
C MET A 360 -2.66 9.41 -11.48
N GLN A 361 -2.81 9.45 -12.82
CA GLN A 361 -1.87 10.12 -13.71
C GLN A 361 -1.80 11.63 -13.45
N GLU A 362 -2.95 12.30 -13.23
CA GLU A 362 -2.97 13.71 -12.81
C GLU A 362 -2.24 13.90 -11.47
N GLY A 363 -2.41 12.96 -10.51
CA GLY A 363 -1.64 12.96 -9.26
C GLY A 363 -0.13 12.79 -9.45
N LEU A 364 0.32 12.13 -10.52
CA LEU A 364 1.74 12.04 -10.87
C LEU A 364 2.29 13.34 -11.45
N VAL A 365 1.49 14.08 -12.23
CA VAL A 365 1.83 15.44 -12.65
C VAL A 365 2.06 16.31 -11.42
N ASN A 366 1.12 16.31 -10.47
CA ASN A 366 1.24 17.06 -9.22
C ASN A 366 2.46 16.63 -8.41
N THR A 367 2.72 15.33 -8.28
CA THR A 367 3.93 14.81 -7.62
C THR A 367 5.22 15.37 -8.23
N TYR A 368 5.31 15.42 -9.57
CA TYR A 368 6.48 16.00 -10.23
C TYR A 368 6.59 17.51 -10.01
N LEU A 369 5.48 18.26 -10.13
CA LEU A 369 5.47 19.70 -9.88
C LEU A 369 5.86 20.05 -8.44
N GLU A 370 5.52 19.19 -7.48
CA GLU A 370 5.72 19.43 -6.06
C GLU A 370 7.06 18.96 -5.52
N SER A 371 7.73 18.02 -6.22
CA SER A 371 8.96 17.37 -5.75
C SER A 371 10.13 17.42 -6.74
N GLY A 372 9.87 17.74 -8.00
CA GLY A 372 10.84 17.67 -9.11
C GLY A 372 11.09 16.27 -9.65
N PHE A 373 10.40 15.23 -9.16
CA PHE A 373 10.55 13.85 -9.63
C PHE A 373 9.21 13.11 -9.69
N LEU A 374 9.05 12.21 -10.66
CA LEU A 374 8.05 11.15 -10.53
C LEU A 374 8.43 10.21 -9.37
N PRO A 375 7.44 9.65 -8.65
CA PRO A 375 7.73 8.71 -7.59
C PRO A 375 8.10 7.35 -8.18
N GLU A 376 8.88 6.56 -7.43
CA GLU A 376 9.08 5.13 -7.71
C GLU A 376 8.49 4.29 -6.58
N TRP A 377 8.86 4.60 -5.33
CA TRP A 377 8.12 4.20 -4.14
C TRP A 377 7.66 5.45 -3.37
N ALA A 378 6.37 5.53 -3.10
CA ALA A 378 5.79 6.63 -2.33
C ALA A 378 4.97 6.11 -1.14
N SER A 379 5.27 6.61 0.07
CA SER A 379 4.49 6.34 1.29
C SER A 379 4.86 7.30 2.46
N PRO A 380 4.15 8.44 2.59
CA PRO A 380 3.32 9.05 1.56
C PRO A 380 4.12 9.83 0.50
N GLY A 381 5.30 10.37 0.85
CA GLY A 381 6.22 11.02 -0.08
C GLY A 381 7.28 10.03 -0.58
N HIS A 382 8.35 10.53 -1.22
CA HIS A 382 9.44 9.69 -1.74
C HIS A 382 10.07 8.81 -0.66
N ARG A 383 10.17 7.51 -0.93
CA ARG A 383 10.80 6.51 -0.05
C ARG A 383 11.88 5.76 -0.82
N ASP A 384 13.04 5.62 -0.20
CA ASP A 384 14.19 4.91 -0.77
C ASP A 384 13.97 3.39 -0.71
N CYS A 385 13.07 2.91 -1.55
CA CYS A 385 12.71 1.51 -1.65
C CYS A 385 12.61 1.11 -3.12
N MET A 386 13.17 -0.07 -3.35
CA MET A 386 13.37 -0.79 -4.61
C MET A 386 14.18 -0.03 -5.68
N VAL A 387 14.14 -0.56 -6.90
CA VAL A 387 15.00 -0.14 -8.03
C VAL A 387 14.17 0.15 -9.27
N GLY A 388 14.84 0.59 -10.34
CA GLY A 388 14.22 0.87 -11.63
C GLY A 388 13.78 2.32 -11.76
N ASN A 389 13.22 2.64 -12.92
CA ASN A 389 12.58 3.92 -13.22
C ASN A 389 11.21 3.62 -13.87
N ASN A 390 10.45 2.80 -13.16
CA ASN A 390 9.23 2.14 -13.65
C ASN A 390 8.03 3.09 -13.71
N SER A 391 8.13 4.29 -13.12
CA SER A 391 7.24 5.41 -13.43
C SER A 391 7.13 5.66 -14.94
N ALA A 392 8.21 5.49 -15.72
CA ALA A 392 8.19 5.60 -17.17
C ALA A 392 7.27 4.57 -17.85
N SER A 393 7.17 3.35 -17.29
CA SER A 393 6.24 2.32 -17.78
C SER A 393 4.80 2.69 -17.46
N VAL A 394 4.53 3.10 -16.22
CA VAL A 394 3.19 3.48 -15.75
C VAL A 394 2.60 4.59 -16.62
N VAL A 395 3.35 5.68 -16.85
CA VAL A 395 2.86 6.83 -17.63
C VAL A 395 2.76 6.49 -19.13
N ALA A 396 3.72 5.77 -19.69
CA ALA A 396 3.71 5.41 -21.10
C ALA A 396 2.58 4.43 -21.43
N ASP A 397 2.33 3.41 -20.59
CA ASP A 397 1.25 2.44 -20.80
C ASP A 397 -0.12 3.13 -20.75
N ALA A 398 -0.34 3.99 -19.75
CA ALA A 398 -1.58 4.77 -19.64
C ALA A 398 -1.80 5.65 -20.88
N TYR A 399 -0.78 6.41 -21.29
CA TYR A 399 -0.89 7.31 -22.44
C TYR A 399 -1.11 6.56 -23.77
N LEU A 400 -0.36 5.47 -23.99
CA LEU A 400 -0.49 4.66 -25.22
C LEU A 400 -1.85 3.97 -25.33
N LYS A 401 -2.48 3.64 -24.21
CA LYS A 401 -3.85 3.11 -24.14
C LYS A 401 -4.94 4.20 -24.12
N GLY A 402 -4.56 5.48 -24.11
CA GLY A 402 -5.49 6.61 -24.18
C GLY A 402 -6.21 6.91 -22.88
N VAL A 403 -5.62 6.54 -21.73
CA VAL A 403 -6.22 6.68 -20.40
C VAL A 403 -6.13 8.11 -19.87
N ASP A 404 -5.04 8.82 -20.16
CA ASP A 404 -4.88 10.22 -19.77
C ASP A 404 -4.21 11.04 -20.88
N GLN A 405 -4.64 12.30 -20.99
CA GLN A 405 -4.04 13.32 -21.87
C GLN A 405 -3.79 14.64 -21.13
N HIS A 406 -3.93 14.67 -19.80
CA HIS A 406 -3.61 15.86 -19.00
C HIS A 406 -2.09 16.10 -18.99
N ASP A 407 -1.73 17.38 -19.11
CA ASP A 407 -0.38 17.95 -19.15
C ASP A 407 0.76 17.00 -19.59
N ILE A 408 0.60 16.46 -20.80
CA ILE A 408 1.55 15.49 -21.36
C ILE A 408 2.96 16.06 -21.55
N GLU A 409 3.08 17.38 -21.72
CA GLU A 409 4.39 18.03 -21.81
C GLU A 409 5.11 17.96 -20.45
N THR A 410 4.42 18.25 -19.35
CA THR A 410 4.99 18.08 -18.01
C THR A 410 5.36 16.61 -17.72
N ILE A 411 4.51 15.65 -18.12
CA ILE A 411 4.84 14.21 -17.99
C ILE A 411 6.09 13.85 -18.82
N TRP A 412 6.18 14.32 -20.06
CA TRP A 412 7.34 14.08 -20.91
C TRP A 412 8.62 14.66 -20.27
N GLU A 413 8.57 15.90 -19.79
CA GLU A 413 9.67 16.52 -19.06
C GLU A 413 10.08 15.71 -17.83
N ALA A 414 9.10 15.27 -17.03
CA ALA A 414 9.33 14.50 -15.82
C ALA A 414 10.03 13.16 -16.09
N VAL A 415 9.59 12.46 -17.13
CA VAL A 415 10.17 11.19 -17.56
C VAL A 415 11.61 11.38 -18.04
N VAL A 416 11.87 12.38 -18.89
CA VAL A 416 13.22 12.68 -19.37
C VAL A 416 14.13 13.10 -18.22
N HIS A 417 13.64 13.95 -17.31
CA HIS A 417 14.37 14.39 -16.12
C HIS A 417 14.82 13.19 -15.25
N GLY A 418 13.93 12.22 -15.02
CA GLY A 418 14.25 11.00 -14.27
C GLY A 418 15.40 10.19 -14.89
N THR A 419 15.60 10.25 -16.21
CA THR A 419 16.69 9.51 -16.88
C THR A 419 18.09 10.10 -16.68
N GLN A 420 18.16 11.33 -16.15
CA GLN A 420 19.39 12.10 -16.02
C GLN A 420 19.64 12.59 -14.58
N ASN A 421 18.79 12.20 -13.64
CA ASN A 421 18.86 12.69 -12.27
C ASN A 421 18.49 11.59 -11.28
N VAL A 422 19.00 11.70 -10.07
CA VAL A 422 18.60 10.90 -8.91
C VAL A 422 18.25 11.85 -7.78
N HIS A 423 17.20 11.54 -7.03
CA HIS A 423 16.77 12.38 -5.93
C HIS A 423 17.84 12.38 -4.82
N PRO A 424 18.20 13.55 -4.24
CA PRO A 424 19.33 13.66 -3.31
C PRO A 424 19.15 12.90 -2.00
N GLN A 425 17.91 12.61 -1.62
CA GLN A 425 17.57 11.94 -0.35
C GLN A 425 16.88 10.58 -0.55
N SER A 426 16.63 10.16 -1.80
CA SER A 426 15.98 8.89 -2.12
C SER A 426 16.67 8.30 -3.34
N ARG A 427 17.53 7.29 -3.13
CA ARG A 427 18.34 6.73 -4.22
C ARG A 427 17.52 5.94 -5.23
N SER A 428 16.34 5.46 -4.84
CA SER A 428 15.39 4.81 -5.75
C SER A 428 14.58 5.78 -6.62
N THR A 429 14.47 7.07 -6.26
CA THR A 429 13.72 8.06 -7.04
C THR A 429 14.59 8.68 -8.13
N GLY A 430 14.17 8.54 -9.40
CA GLY A 430 15.00 8.87 -10.57
C GLY A 430 15.89 7.68 -10.95
N ARG A 431 17.09 7.93 -11.49
CA ARG A 431 18.03 6.87 -11.88
C ARG A 431 19.36 6.98 -11.16
N LEU A 432 19.53 6.18 -10.10
CA LEU A 432 20.85 5.92 -9.53
C LEU A 432 21.76 5.26 -10.58
N GLY A 433 22.96 5.81 -10.76
CA GLY A 433 23.95 5.31 -11.72
C GLY A 433 23.68 5.69 -13.17
N HIS A 434 22.81 6.69 -13.42
CA HIS A 434 22.49 7.13 -14.77
C HIS A 434 23.72 7.58 -15.57
N GLU A 435 24.74 8.14 -14.94
CA GLU A 435 25.98 8.59 -15.61
C GLU A 435 26.72 7.41 -16.27
N TYR A 436 26.87 6.31 -15.52
CA TYR A 436 27.45 5.07 -16.05
C TYR A 436 26.55 4.45 -17.11
N TYR A 437 25.25 4.31 -16.82
CA TYR A 437 24.30 3.73 -17.76
C TYR A 437 24.25 4.51 -19.09
N ASN A 438 24.25 5.83 -19.03
CA ASN A 438 24.16 6.71 -20.19
C ASN A 438 25.43 6.70 -21.05
N SER A 439 26.60 6.47 -20.44
CA SER A 439 27.90 6.49 -21.13
C SER A 439 28.36 5.09 -21.58
N MET A 440 28.06 4.05 -20.79
CA MET A 440 28.55 2.69 -21.00
C MET A 440 27.46 1.71 -21.47
N GLY A 441 26.20 2.07 -21.35
CA GLY A 441 25.06 1.20 -21.64
C GLY A 441 24.75 0.15 -20.55
N TYR A 442 25.39 0.25 -19.38
CA TYR A 442 25.10 -0.55 -18.19
C TYR A 442 25.68 0.13 -16.94
N ILE A 443 25.18 -0.26 -15.77
CA ILE A 443 25.76 0.16 -14.48
C ILE A 443 26.81 -0.89 -14.06
N PRO A 444 28.09 -0.49 -13.89
CA PRO A 444 29.13 -1.41 -13.50
C PRO A 444 28.90 -2.05 -12.12
N TYR A 445 29.41 -3.27 -11.96
CA TYR A 445 29.31 -4.05 -10.73
C TYR A 445 30.22 -3.52 -9.60
N ASN A 446 31.38 -2.96 -9.96
CA ASN A 446 32.45 -2.64 -9.01
C ASN A 446 32.60 -1.13 -8.71
N VAL A 447 31.53 -0.33 -8.87
CA VAL A 447 31.53 1.14 -8.66
C VAL A 447 30.76 1.59 -7.41
N GLY A 448 30.44 0.66 -6.51
CA GLY A 448 29.73 0.98 -5.26
C GLY A 448 28.24 1.27 -5.44
N ILE A 449 27.65 0.81 -6.55
CA ILE A 449 26.20 0.82 -6.80
C ILE A 449 25.73 -0.62 -6.81
N ASN A 450 24.99 -1.02 -5.78
CA ASN A 450 24.43 -2.37 -5.69
C ASN A 450 23.21 -2.52 -6.62
N GLU A 451 22.77 -3.76 -6.81
CA GLU A 451 21.64 -4.15 -7.66
C GLU A 451 21.80 -3.65 -9.12
N ASN A 452 23.05 -3.46 -9.56
CA ASN A 452 23.40 -2.77 -10.78
C ASN A 452 22.92 -3.48 -12.06
N ALA A 453 22.85 -4.82 -12.05
CA ALA A 453 22.33 -5.59 -13.17
C ALA A 453 20.80 -5.49 -13.24
N ALA A 454 20.10 -5.61 -12.11
CA ALA A 454 18.65 -5.38 -12.04
C ALA A 454 18.27 -3.98 -12.53
N ARG A 455 18.97 -2.94 -12.05
CA ARG A 455 18.80 -1.55 -12.51
C ARG A 455 19.02 -1.40 -14.00
N THR A 456 20.09 -1.99 -14.55
CA THR A 456 20.39 -1.91 -15.99
C THR A 456 19.27 -2.53 -16.84
N LEU A 457 18.76 -3.70 -16.44
CA LEU A 457 17.71 -4.41 -17.16
C LEU A 457 16.39 -3.62 -17.14
N GLU A 458 15.99 -3.13 -15.97
CA GLU A 458 14.78 -2.32 -15.83
C GLU A 458 14.92 -0.98 -16.56
N TYR A 459 16.05 -0.29 -16.47
CA TYR A 459 16.29 0.96 -17.22
C TYR A 459 16.21 0.74 -18.73
N ALA A 460 16.69 -0.39 -19.26
CA ALA A 460 16.55 -0.70 -20.69
C ALA A 460 15.08 -0.85 -21.10
N TYR A 461 14.26 -1.52 -20.27
CA TYR A 461 12.82 -1.57 -20.48
C TYR A 461 12.15 -0.20 -20.32
N ASN A 462 12.57 0.59 -19.34
CA ASN A 462 12.04 1.94 -19.14
C ASN A 462 12.37 2.83 -20.34
N ASP A 463 13.59 2.76 -20.89
CA ASP A 463 13.96 3.48 -22.12
C ASP A 463 13.14 3.01 -23.33
N TRP A 464 12.76 1.72 -23.41
CA TRP A 464 11.78 1.29 -24.41
C TRP A 464 10.42 2.00 -24.22
N CYS A 465 9.93 2.13 -22.99
CA CYS A 465 8.67 2.83 -22.70
C CYS A 465 8.75 4.31 -23.15
N ILE A 466 9.88 4.98 -22.84
CA ILE A 466 10.14 6.36 -23.27
C ILE A 466 10.23 6.46 -24.79
N TYR A 467 10.90 5.52 -25.45
CA TYR A 467 10.94 5.42 -26.91
C TYR A 467 9.53 5.34 -27.52
N ARG A 468 8.66 4.48 -26.97
CA ARG A 468 7.29 4.32 -27.45
C ARG A 468 6.47 5.58 -27.25
N LEU A 469 6.63 6.24 -26.10
CA LEU A 469 5.99 7.51 -25.80
C LEU A 469 6.48 8.62 -26.75
N ALA A 470 7.80 8.75 -26.92
CA ALA A 470 8.44 9.73 -27.80
C ALA A 470 7.90 9.63 -29.24
N LYS A 471 7.75 8.40 -29.76
CA LYS A 471 7.14 8.15 -31.07
C LYS A 471 5.68 8.57 -31.11
N LYS A 472 4.91 8.26 -30.07
CA LYS A 472 3.49 8.64 -30.01
C LYS A 472 3.30 10.16 -29.99
N LEU A 473 4.22 10.87 -29.34
CA LEU A 473 4.23 12.33 -29.24
C LEU A 473 4.88 13.03 -30.44
N ASN A 474 5.40 12.29 -31.43
CA ASN A 474 6.16 12.83 -32.57
C ASN A 474 7.34 13.71 -32.12
N ARG A 475 8.07 13.28 -31.09
CA ARG A 475 9.31 13.93 -30.65
C ARG A 475 10.38 13.90 -31.75
N PRO A 476 11.37 14.80 -31.73
CA PRO A 476 12.46 14.80 -32.70
C PRO A 476 13.12 13.43 -32.84
N ASP A 477 13.49 13.05 -34.07
CA ASP A 477 14.11 11.74 -34.36
C ASP A 477 15.35 11.47 -33.47
N SER A 478 16.12 12.50 -33.13
CA SER A 478 17.26 12.38 -32.23
C SER A 478 16.88 11.93 -30.80
N GLU A 479 15.74 12.36 -30.28
CA GLU A 479 15.23 11.91 -28.98
C GLU A 479 14.67 10.48 -29.09
N VAL A 480 13.95 10.18 -30.17
CA VAL A 480 13.40 8.84 -30.43
C VAL A 480 14.51 7.80 -30.57
N ASP A 481 15.53 8.09 -31.38
CA ASP A 481 16.64 7.18 -31.66
C ASP A 481 17.51 6.92 -30.43
N LEU A 482 17.69 7.94 -29.58
CA LEU A 482 18.43 7.80 -28.31
C LEU A 482 17.82 6.72 -27.42
N TYR A 483 16.51 6.79 -27.17
CA TYR A 483 15.82 5.83 -26.32
C TYR A 483 15.62 4.48 -27.01
N ALA A 484 15.48 4.46 -28.34
CA ALA A 484 15.50 3.21 -29.11
C ALA A 484 16.84 2.47 -28.94
N GLN A 485 17.96 3.17 -29.03
CA GLN A 485 19.29 2.60 -28.82
C GLN A 485 19.46 2.10 -27.38
N ARG A 486 19.12 2.92 -26.38
CA ARG A 486 19.24 2.53 -24.97
C ARG A 486 18.31 1.38 -24.57
N SER A 487 17.18 1.20 -25.25
CA SER A 487 16.32 0.04 -25.03
C SER A 487 17.01 -1.31 -25.25
N GLN A 488 18.13 -1.31 -25.98
CA GLN A 488 18.92 -2.52 -26.27
C GLN A 488 20.03 -2.76 -25.24
N ASN A 489 20.14 -1.95 -24.19
CA ASN A 489 21.20 -2.03 -23.19
C ASN A 489 21.22 -3.32 -22.37
N TYR A 490 20.10 -4.06 -22.29
CA TYR A 490 20.06 -5.39 -21.66
C TYR A 490 21.09 -6.36 -22.28
N ARG A 491 21.43 -6.18 -23.57
CA ARG A 491 22.43 -7.00 -24.27
C ARG A 491 23.83 -6.85 -23.69
N ASN A 492 24.13 -5.76 -22.98
CA ASN A 492 25.46 -5.49 -22.43
C ASN A 492 25.81 -6.36 -21.22
N LEU A 493 24.81 -6.99 -20.59
CA LEU A 493 24.98 -7.85 -19.42
C LEU A 493 24.78 -9.34 -19.72
N PHE A 494 24.47 -9.71 -20.95
CA PHE A 494 24.28 -11.11 -21.32
C PHE A 494 25.64 -11.82 -21.49
N ASP A 495 25.92 -12.76 -20.59
CA ASP A 495 27.11 -13.61 -20.65
C ASP A 495 26.84 -14.83 -21.52
N LYS A 496 27.47 -14.87 -22.70
CA LYS A 496 27.31 -15.95 -23.68
C LYS A 496 27.84 -17.30 -23.19
N GLU A 497 28.77 -17.33 -22.24
CA GLU A 497 29.31 -18.60 -21.72
C GLU A 497 28.28 -19.32 -20.84
N THR A 498 27.44 -18.55 -20.13
CA THR A 498 26.47 -19.09 -19.18
C THR A 498 25.03 -19.02 -19.68
N GLY A 499 24.75 -18.20 -20.69
CA GLY A 499 23.41 -17.95 -21.19
C GLY A 499 22.55 -17.09 -20.27
N LEU A 500 23.18 -16.37 -19.34
CA LEU A 500 22.52 -15.67 -18.24
C LEU A 500 22.97 -14.20 -18.16
N MET A 501 22.14 -13.36 -17.53
CA MET A 501 22.52 -12.00 -17.19
C MET A 501 23.54 -12.00 -16.05
N ARG A 502 24.57 -11.17 -16.17
CA ARG A 502 25.74 -11.22 -15.31
C ARG A 502 26.30 -9.82 -15.06
N GLY A 503 26.70 -9.54 -13.81
CA GLY A 503 27.33 -8.28 -13.45
C GLY A 503 28.56 -8.00 -14.31
N ARG A 504 28.76 -6.74 -14.70
CA ARG A 504 29.87 -6.36 -15.58
C ARG A 504 30.65 -5.22 -14.94
N ASN A 505 31.96 -5.36 -14.85
CA ASN A 505 32.86 -4.37 -14.25
C ASN A 505 33.03 -3.15 -15.16
N GLU A 506 33.55 -2.06 -14.60
CA GLU A 506 33.76 -0.80 -15.32
C GLU A 506 34.74 -0.94 -16.50
N ASP A 507 35.69 -1.88 -16.42
CA ASP A 507 36.63 -2.18 -17.52
C ASP A 507 36.03 -3.03 -18.65
N GLY A 508 34.74 -3.41 -18.54
CA GLY A 508 34.02 -4.21 -19.52
C GLY A 508 34.15 -5.72 -19.34
N THR A 509 34.90 -6.20 -18.35
CA THR A 509 34.96 -7.63 -18.00
C THR A 509 33.72 -8.05 -17.20
N PHE A 510 33.26 -9.30 -17.36
CA PHE A 510 32.23 -9.83 -16.46
C PHE A 510 32.81 -10.10 -15.07
N GLN A 511 32.02 -9.85 -14.02
CA GLN A 511 32.45 -10.00 -12.62
C GLN A 511 32.88 -11.44 -12.31
N THR A 512 33.96 -11.63 -11.57
CA THR A 512 34.43 -12.98 -11.18
C THR A 512 34.74 -13.03 -9.68
N PRO A 513 34.47 -14.16 -8.99
CA PRO A 513 33.76 -15.36 -9.48
C PRO A 513 32.26 -15.10 -9.73
N PHE A 514 31.63 -15.91 -10.59
CA PHE A 514 30.19 -15.86 -10.84
C PHE A 514 29.47 -17.05 -10.22
N ASN A 515 28.46 -16.76 -9.40
CA ASN A 515 27.49 -17.73 -8.90
C ASN A 515 26.09 -17.30 -9.38
N PRO A 516 25.44 -18.05 -10.29
CA PRO A 516 24.11 -17.67 -10.81
C PRO A 516 23.01 -17.79 -9.77
N PHE A 517 23.25 -18.49 -8.65
CA PHE A 517 22.31 -18.69 -7.55
C PHE A 517 22.50 -17.67 -6.41
N LYS A 518 23.46 -16.74 -6.52
CA LYS A 518 23.64 -15.69 -5.52
C LYS A 518 22.50 -14.68 -5.60
N TRP A 519 21.74 -14.56 -4.52
CA TRP A 519 20.67 -13.60 -4.41
C TRP A 519 21.22 -12.23 -3.99
N GLY A 520 20.60 -11.16 -4.50
CA GLY A 520 21.03 -9.79 -4.21
C GLY A 520 22.27 -9.41 -5.01
N ASP A 521 23.13 -8.57 -4.42
CA ASP A 521 24.42 -8.15 -4.99
C ASP A 521 24.26 -7.42 -6.33
N ALA A 522 24.34 -8.13 -7.47
CA ALA A 522 24.06 -7.55 -8.78
C ALA A 522 22.55 -7.41 -9.07
N PHE A 523 21.72 -8.19 -8.37
CA PHE A 523 20.27 -8.24 -8.54
C PHE A 523 19.56 -7.79 -7.25
N THR A 524 18.24 -7.63 -7.31
CA THR A 524 17.41 -7.34 -6.12
C THR A 524 16.44 -8.51 -5.92
N GLU A 525 16.22 -8.93 -4.66
CA GLU A 525 15.25 -9.96 -4.26
C GLU A 525 15.22 -11.23 -5.15
N GLY A 526 16.38 -11.61 -5.65
CA GLY A 526 16.50 -12.68 -6.63
C GLY A 526 17.93 -12.83 -7.10
N ASN A 527 18.12 -13.80 -8.00
CA ASN A 527 19.41 -14.12 -8.60
C ASN A 527 19.32 -14.03 -10.13
N SER A 528 20.37 -14.47 -10.83
CA SER A 528 20.44 -14.40 -12.28
C SER A 528 19.37 -15.24 -13.00
N TRP A 529 18.98 -16.39 -12.42
CA TRP A 529 17.90 -17.23 -12.96
C TRP A 529 16.53 -16.56 -12.92
N HIS A 530 16.32 -15.57 -12.04
CA HIS A 530 15.07 -14.81 -12.00
C HIS A 530 15.14 -13.58 -12.93
N TYR A 531 16.26 -12.85 -12.89
CA TYR A 531 16.38 -11.56 -13.59
C TYR A 531 16.73 -11.66 -15.07
N THR A 532 17.25 -12.80 -15.55
CA THR A 532 17.59 -12.98 -16.98
C THR A 532 16.40 -12.75 -17.90
N TRP A 533 15.19 -13.01 -17.41
CA TRP A 533 13.94 -12.88 -18.16
C TRP A 533 13.40 -11.44 -18.22
N SER A 534 14.01 -10.48 -17.53
CA SER A 534 13.58 -9.06 -17.48
C SER A 534 13.90 -8.29 -18.76
N VAL A 535 13.37 -8.77 -19.89
CA VAL A 535 13.46 -8.19 -21.23
C VAL A 535 12.06 -8.14 -21.85
N PHE A 536 11.11 -7.54 -21.14
CA PHE A 536 9.68 -7.54 -21.45
C PHE A 536 9.36 -7.04 -22.88
N HIS A 537 10.14 -6.07 -23.35
CA HIS A 537 9.94 -5.39 -24.62
C HIS A 537 10.58 -6.09 -25.83
N ASP A 538 11.46 -7.06 -25.62
CA ASP A 538 12.26 -7.68 -26.68
C ASP A 538 12.60 -9.15 -26.37
N VAL A 539 11.56 -9.96 -26.12
CA VAL A 539 11.70 -11.41 -25.89
C VAL A 539 12.44 -12.09 -27.05
N GLN A 540 12.19 -11.66 -28.29
CA GLN A 540 12.91 -12.19 -29.46
C GLN A 540 14.41 -11.88 -29.39
N GLY A 541 14.80 -10.67 -29.01
CA GLY A 541 16.20 -10.32 -28.84
C GLY A 541 16.91 -11.13 -27.76
N LEU A 542 16.20 -11.54 -26.70
CA LEU A 542 16.72 -12.48 -25.69
C LEU A 542 16.83 -13.91 -26.24
N ILE A 543 15.85 -14.39 -27.01
CA ILE A 543 15.92 -15.67 -27.73
C ILE A 543 17.16 -15.71 -28.63
N ASP A 544 17.42 -14.65 -29.38
CA ASP A 544 18.56 -14.55 -30.28
C ASP A 544 19.90 -14.58 -29.51
N LEU A 545 19.97 -13.91 -28.35
CA LEU A 545 21.15 -13.95 -27.48
C LEU A 545 21.44 -15.37 -26.94
N MET A 546 20.39 -16.11 -26.60
CA MET A 546 20.51 -17.52 -26.15
C MET A 546 20.82 -18.50 -27.28
N GLY A 547 20.86 -18.04 -28.54
CA GLY A 547 21.17 -18.89 -29.69
C GLY A 547 19.95 -19.57 -30.32
N GLY A 548 18.74 -19.07 -30.06
CA GLY A 548 17.51 -19.53 -30.71
C GLY A 548 16.49 -20.13 -29.74
N GLN A 549 15.31 -20.44 -30.29
CA GLN A 549 14.13 -20.85 -29.53
C GLN A 549 14.34 -22.15 -28.73
N GLU A 550 15.10 -23.10 -29.27
CA GLU A 550 15.37 -24.39 -28.60
C GLU A 550 16.15 -24.20 -27.29
N THR A 551 17.22 -23.40 -27.32
CA THR A 551 18.01 -23.07 -26.13
C THR A 551 17.20 -22.23 -25.15
N PHE A 552 16.44 -21.25 -25.63
CA PHE A 552 15.58 -20.42 -24.78
C PHE A 552 14.58 -21.27 -23.99
N ASN A 553 13.87 -22.19 -24.67
CA ASN A 553 12.93 -23.10 -24.02
C ASN A 553 13.64 -24.03 -23.03
N SER A 554 14.81 -24.55 -23.38
CA SER A 554 15.59 -25.42 -22.47
C SER A 554 16.05 -24.68 -21.22
N MET A 555 16.45 -23.40 -21.35
CA MET A 555 16.78 -22.54 -20.21
C MET A 555 15.56 -22.25 -19.34
N LEU A 556 14.40 -22.03 -19.96
CA LEU A 556 13.14 -21.81 -19.23
C LEU A 556 12.70 -23.08 -18.48
N ASP A 557 12.74 -24.24 -19.12
CA ASP A 557 12.44 -25.53 -18.49
C ASP A 557 13.37 -25.77 -17.28
N SER A 558 14.64 -25.36 -17.40
CA SER A 558 15.62 -25.50 -16.32
C SER A 558 15.23 -24.73 -15.05
N VAL A 559 14.52 -23.60 -15.16
CA VAL A 559 14.03 -22.84 -13.99
C VAL A 559 13.18 -23.74 -13.09
N PHE A 560 12.29 -24.54 -13.67
CA PHE A 560 11.38 -25.42 -12.94
C PHE A 560 12.02 -26.75 -12.51
N ILE A 561 13.03 -27.22 -13.25
CA ILE A 561 13.67 -28.53 -13.03
C ILE A 561 14.79 -28.44 -12.00
N LEU A 562 15.54 -27.33 -11.97
CA LEU A 562 16.66 -27.15 -11.04
C LEU A 562 16.17 -27.19 -9.60
N PRO A 563 16.90 -27.82 -8.66
CA PRO A 563 16.58 -27.69 -7.24
C PRO A 563 16.63 -26.22 -6.79
N PRO A 564 15.86 -25.81 -5.75
CA PRO A 564 15.85 -24.45 -5.20
C PRO A 564 17.14 -24.14 -4.42
N ILE A 565 18.30 -24.28 -5.07
CA ILE A 565 19.61 -23.92 -4.55
C ILE A 565 19.71 -22.39 -4.57
N PHE A 566 20.23 -21.82 -3.50
CA PHE A 566 20.47 -20.40 -3.35
C PHE A 566 21.82 -20.15 -2.68
N ASP A 567 22.31 -18.93 -2.82
CA ASP A 567 23.40 -18.37 -2.03
C ASP A 567 22.93 -17.02 -1.46
N GLU A 568 22.80 -16.98 -0.13
CA GLU A 568 22.29 -15.88 0.67
C GLU A 568 23.40 -14.95 1.21
N SER A 569 24.65 -15.15 0.77
CA SER A 569 25.82 -14.46 1.35
C SER A 569 25.74 -12.94 1.33
N TYR A 570 25.02 -12.35 0.37
CA TYR A 570 24.76 -10.90 0.32
C TYR A 570 23.92 -10.41 1.51
N TYR A 571 22.89 -11.16 1.89
CA TYR A 571 21.97 -10.80 2.96
C TYR A 571 22.46 -11.25 4.34
N GLY A 572 23.42 -12.18 4.40
CA GLY A 572 23.96 -12.73 5.65
C GLY A 572 23.03 -13.73 6.34
N GLY A 573 21.93 -14.11 5.69
CA GLY A 573 20.96 -15.07 6.18
C GLY A 573 19.80 -15.27 5.21
N VAL A 574 19.01 -16.31 5.44
CA VAL A 574 17.86 -16.65 4.59
C VAL A 574 16.73 -15.65 4.83
N ILE A 575 16.53 -14.73 3.88
CA ILE A 575 15.37 -13.84 3.83
C ILE A 575 14.09 -14.63 3.48
N HIS A 576 12.92 -14.02 3.65
CA HIS A 576 11.65 -14.74 3.53
C HIS A 576 11.37 -15.18 2.09
N GLU A 577 11.78 -14.40 1.10
CA GLU A 577 11.62 -14.66 -0.34
C GLU A 577 12.38 -15.93 -0.76
N ILE A 578 13.60 -16.11 -0.25
CA ILE A 578 14.39 -17.34 -0.45
C ILE A 578 13.65 -18.53 0.16
N ARG A 579 13.11 -18.36 1.39
CA ARG A 579 12.38 -19.42 2.09
C ARG A 579 11.09 -19.79 1.35
N GLU A 580 10.38 -18.80 0.81
CA GLU A 580 9.16 -18.97 0.03
C GLU A 580 9.43 -19.80 -1.22
N MET A 581 10.41 -19.41 -2.05
CA MET A 581 10.83 -20.22 -3.20
C MET A 581 11.16 -21.66 -2.78
N GLN A 582 11.96 -21.81 -1.71
CA GLN A 582 12.45 -23.13 -1.28
C GLN A 582 11.34 -24.14 -0.96
N VAL A 583 10.20 -23.70 -0.42
CA VAL A 583 9.14 -24.61 0.03
C VAL A 583 8.09 -24.92 -1.05
N MET A 584 8.08 -24.17 -2.16
CA MET A 584 7.10 -24.37 -3.24
C MET A 584 7.31 -25.67 -4.02
N ASN A 585 8.53 -26.24 -4.00
CA ASN A 585 8.91 -27.40 -4.82
C ASN A 585 8.67 -27.16 -6.32
N MET A 586 9.02 -25.96 -6.80
CA MET A 586 8.89 -25.52 -8.19
C MET A 586 10.22 -25.05 -8.80
N GLY A 587 11.33 -25.55 -8.27
CA GLY A 587 12.68 -25.16 -8.66
C GLY A 587 13.04 -23.72 -8.27
N ASN A 588 13.56 -22.94 -9.21
CA ASN A 588 13.87 -21.51 -9.05
C ASN A 588 12.76 -20.60 -9.66
N TYR A 589 11.53 -21.11 -9.79
CA TYR A 589 10.39 -20.32 -10.27
C TYR A 589 9.83 -19.41 -9.17
#